data_AF-A0A960V952-F1
#
_entry.id   AF-A0A960V952-F1
#
_cell.length_a   1.000
_cell.length_b   1.000
_cell.length_c   1.000
_cell.angle_alpha   90.00
_cell.angle_beta   90.00
_cell.angle_gamma   90.00
#
_symmetry.space_group_name_H-M   'P 1'
#
loop_
_entity.id
_entity.type
_entity.pdbx_description
1 polymer ?
#
loop_
_entity_poly.entity_id
_entity_poly.type
_entity_poly.pdbx_seq_one_letter_code
_entity_poly.pdbx_strand_id
1 'polypeptide(L)' 'EVFTWKVLGLHHKPIGIYNLEGYYDPLINLLNHMIEKGFLNSKYMNHIIVESDINKLLEKIEDDLHPEFRDDSGSHL' A
#
# COMPACT_ATOMS: atom_id res chain seq x y z
N GLU A 1 5.25 5.44 -13.63
CA GLU A 1 3.95 6.13 -13.87
C GLU A 1 2.74 5.54 -13.13
N VAL A 2 2.79 4.30 -12.58
CA VAL A 2 1.66 3.65 -11.89
C VAL A 2 1.12 4.43 -10.68
N PHE A 3 1.99 5.05 -9.89
CA PHE A 3 1.61 5.85 -8.72
C PHE A 3 0.88 7.15 -9.11
N THR A 4 1.35 7.84 -10.16
CA THR A 4 0.71 9.06 -10.67
C THR A 4 -0.71 8.77 -11.17
N TRP A 5 -0.92 7.65 -11.85
CA TRP A 5 -2.27 7.26 -12.29
C TRP A 5 -3.21 6.93 -11.12
N LYS A 6 -2.68 6.40 -10.02
CA LYS A 6 -3.44 6.21 -8.75
C LYS A 6 -3.83 7.57 -8.16
N VAL A 7 -2.90 8.54 -8.16
CA VAL A 7 -3.16 9.91 -7.69
C VAL A 7 -4.25 10.59 -8.53
N LEU A 8 -4.26 10.35 -9.85
CA LEU A 8 -5.28 10.83 -10.79
C LEU A 8 -6.60 10.02 -10.77
N GLY A 9 -6.69 8.95 -9.96
CA GLY A 9 -7.91 8.14 -9.83
C GLY A 9 -8.23 7.26 -11.04
N LEU A 10 -7.24 6.96 -11.89
CA LEU A 10 -7.45 6.17 -13.12
C LEU A 10 -7.55 4.66 -12.85
N HIS A 11 -7.13 4.19 -11.67
CA HIS A 11 -7.31 2.81 -11.22
C HIS A 11 -7.32 2.73 -9.69
N HIS A 12 -7.93 1.67 -9.15
CA HIS A 12 -8.06 1.44 -7.71
C HIS A 12 -7.24 0.27 -7.18
N LYS A 13 -6.42 -0.39 -7.99
CA LYS A 13 -5.62 -1.57 -7.55
C LYS A 13 -4.63 -1.22 -6.44
N PRO A 14 -4.39 -2.11 -5.44
CA PRO A 14 -3.35 -1.93 -4.44
C PRO A 14 -1.98 -1.75 -5.09
N ILE A 15 -1.10 -1.00 -4.43
CA ILE A 15 0.30 -0.85 -4.82
C ILE A 15 1.15 -1.54 -3.75
N GLY A 16 1.83 -2.62 -4.13
CA GLY A 16 2.80 -3.29 -3.27
C GLY A 16 4.21 -2.74 -3.44
N ILE A 17 4.91 -2.50 -2.32
CA ILE A 17 6.34 -2.20 -2.26
C ILE A 17 7.02 -3.31 -1.46
N TYR A 18 7.83 -4.10 -2.14
CA TYR A 18 8.69 -5.10 -1.50
C TYR A 18 9.96 -4.42 -0.98
N ASN A 19 9.99 -4.11 0.32
CA ASN A 19 11.04 -3.33 0.97
C ASN A 19 12.08 -4.21 1.66
N LEU A 20 12.90 -4.88 0.86
CA LEU A 20 13.98 -5.72 1.37
C LEU A 20 15.09 -4.86 1.98
N GLU A 21 15.45 -5.13 3.25
CA GLU A 21 16.52 -4.45 3.99
C GLU A 21 16.44 -2.90 3.94
N GLY A 22 15.23 -2.35 3.87
CA GLY A 22 15.02 -0.90 3.86
C GLY A 22 15.39 -0.19 2.56
N TYR A 23 15.56 -0.93 1.46
CA TYR A 23 15.95 -0.36 0.15
C TYR A 23 15.04 0.80 -0.30
N TYR A 24 13.73 0.71 -0.03
CA TYR A 24 12.73 1.74 -0.37
C TYR A 24 12.41 2.72 0.76
N ASP A 25 13.10 2.67 1.90
CA ASP A 25 12.91 3.64 2.99
C ASP A 25 13.05 5.10 2.52
N PRO A 26 14.02 5.47 1.66
CA PRO A 26 14.11 6.84 1.15
C PRO A 26 12.88 7.27 0.37
N LEU A 27 12.27 6.37 -0.41
CA LEU A 27 11.06 6.65 -1.16
C LEU A 27 9.85 6.83 -0.23
N ILE A 28 9.70 5.93 0.75
CA ILE A 28 8.61 6.00 1.74
C ILE A 28 8.72 7.31 2.53
N ASN A 29 9.93 7.69 2.94
CA ASN A 29 10.20 8.95 3.64
C ASN A 29 9.88 10.18 2.77
N LEU A 30 10.17 10.14 1.48
CA LEU A 30 9.79 11.20 0.56
C LEU A 30 8.26 11.35 0.47
N LEU A 31 7.52 10.25 0.35
CA LEU A 31 6.06 10.27 0.30
C LEU A 31 5.46 10.84 1.59
N ASN A 32 5.97 10.42 2.75
CA ASN A 32 5.58 10.96 4.04
C ASN A 32 5.87 12.47 4.15
N HIS A 33 7.03 12.91 3.68
CA HIS A 33 7.37 14.33 3.66
C HIS A 33 6.43 15.15 2.77
N MET A 34 6.06 14.62 1.60
CA MET A 34 5.08 15.26 0.71
C MET A 34 3.71 15.40 1.38
N ILE A 35 3.28 14.41 2.18
CA ILE A 35 2.05 14.48 2.96
C ILE A 35 2.15 15.55 4.04
N GLU A 36 3.24 15.56 4.80
CA GLU A 36 3.49 16.56 5.85
C GLU A 36 3.43 17.99 5.31
N LYS A 37 3.95 18.21 4.09
CA LYS A 37 3.93 19.51 3.42
C LYS A 37 2.65 19.81 2.64
N GLY A 38 1.66 18.92 2.65
CA GLY A 38 0.38 19.11 1.98
C GLY A 38 0.40 18.94 0.46
N PHE A 39 1.50 18.44 -0.10
CA PHE A 39 1.61 18.14 -1.53
C PHE A 39 0.93 16.82 -1.91
N LEU A 40 0.68 15.94 -0.95
CA LEU A 40 -0.02 14.68 -1.14
C LEU A 40 -1.06 14.48 -0.03
N ASN A 41 -2.23 13.95 -0.38
CA ASN A 41 -3.23 13.60 0.63
C ASN A 41 -2.85 12.28 1.31
N SER A 42 -2.95 12.20 2.64
CA SER A 42 -2.60 10.99 3.40
C SER A 42 -3.37 9.74 2.96
N LYS A 43 -4.58 9.88 2.40
CA LYS A 43 -5.38 8.78 1.87
C LYS A 43 -4.66 7.94 0.81
N TYR A 44 -3.68 8.52 0.10
CA TYR A 44 -2.93 7.80 -0.92
C TYR A 44 -1.98 6.74 -0.32
N MET A 45 -1.52 6.93 0.91
CA MET A 45 -0.72 5.92 1.62
C MET A 45 -1.55 4.71 2.04
N ASN A 46 -2.86 4.87 2.24
CA ASN A 46 -3.74 3.76 2.59
C ASN A 46 -3.82 2.68 1.50
N HIS A 47 -3.38 3.00 0.28
CA HIS A 47 -3.36 2.06 -0.84
C HIS A 47 -1.96 1.52 -1.17
N ILE A 48 -0.96 1.86 -0.36
CA ILE A 48 0.41 1.36 -0.50
C ILE A 48 0.65 0.33 0.59
N ILE A 49 0.89 -0.91 0.18
CA ILE A 49 1.28 -2.01 1.06
C ILE A 49 2.80 -2.09 1.02
N VAL A 50 3.45 -1.91 2.17
CA VAL A 50 4.91 -2.03 2.29
C VAL A 50 5.23 -3.26 3.13
N GLU A 51 5.97 -4.21 2.58
CA GLU A 51 6.37 -5.42 3.28
C GLU A 51 7.77 -5.86 2.88
N SER A 52 8.53 -6.43 3.82
CA SER A 52 9.85 -7.01 3.57
C SER A 52 9.81 -8.52 3.35
N ASP A 53 8.65 -9.16 3.57
CA ASP A 53 8.37 -10.56 3.29
C ASP A 53 7.46 -10.66 2.07
N ILE A 54 7.87 -11.45 1.07
CA ILE A 54 7.14 -11.56 -0.19
C ILE A 54 5.80 -12.28 -0.03
N ASN A 55 5.68 -13.26 0.86
CA ASN A 55 4.44 -13.99 1.08
C ASN A 55 3.40 -13.08 1.72
N LYS A 56 3.81 -12.32 2.74
CA LYS A 56 2.95 -11.31 3.38
C LYS A 56 2.51 -10.21 2.43
N LEU A 57 3.40 -9.80 1.53
CA LEU A 57 3.07 -8.79 0.52
C LEU A 57 1.98 -9.30 -0.42
N LEU A 58 2.11 -10.54 -0.91
CA LEU A 58 1.15 -11.15 -1.82
C LEU A 58 -0.21 -11.38 -1.14
N GLU A 59 -0.22 -11.91 0.08
CA GLU A 59 -1.43 -12.09 0.89
C GLU A 59 -2.21 -10.77 1.04
N LYS A 60 -1.52 -9.69 1.43
CA LYS A 60 -2.17 -8.37 1.58
C LYS A 60 -2.66 -7.77 0.27
N ILE A 61 -1.96 -8.02 -0.84
CA ILE A 61 -2.41 -7.57 -2.17
C ILE A 61 -3.67 -8.33 -2.58
N GLU A 62 -3.73 -9.63 -2.33
CA GLU A 62 -4.90 -10.46 -2.62
C GLU A 62 -6.11 -10.02 -1.78
N ASP A 63 -5.92 -9.79 -0.48
CA ASP A 63 -6.95 -9.28 0.43
C ASP A 63 -7.53 -7.92 -0.01
N ASP A 64 -6.69 -7.01 -0.50
CA ASP A 64 -7.14 -5.68 -0.95
C ASP A 64 -7.81 -5.74 -2.34
N LEU A 65 -7.43 -6.70 -3.18
CA LEU A 65 -8.09 -6.94 -4.48
C LEU A 65 -9.46 -7.61 -4.34
N HIS A 66 -9.69 -8.35 -3.26
CA HIS A 66 -10.84 -9.23 -3.06
C HIS A 66 -11.53 -8.99 -1.70
N PRO A 67 -12.07 -7.77 -1.47
CA PRO A 67 -12.65 -7.42 -0.18
C PRO A 67 -13.87 -8.27 0.20
N GLU A 68 -14.60 -8.83 -0.77
CA GLU A 68 -15.73 -9.75 -0.54
C GLU A 68 -15.33 -11.15 -0.04
N PHE A 69 -14.05 -11.52 -0.11
CA PHE A 69 -13.54 -12.82 0.32
C PHE A 69 -12.74 -12.76 1.62
N ARG A 70 -12.78 -11.62 2.33
CA ARG A 70 -12.16 -11.48 3.66
C ARG A 70 -12.80 -12.47 4.62
N ASP A 71 -11.98 -13.36 5.18
CA ASP A 71 -12.39 -14.27 6.22
C ASP A 71 -12.68 -13.48 7.52
N ASP A 72 -13.95 -13.15 7.75
CA ASP A 72 -14.43 -12.56 9.01
C ASP A 72 -14.58 -13.61 10.15
N SER A 73 -14.12 -14.86 9.95
CA SER A 73 -14.29 -15.96 10.92
C SER A 73 -13.19 -16.04 11.99
N GLY A 74 -12.24 -15.09 12.01
CA GLY A 74 -11.05 -15.14 12.86
C GLY A 74 -11.11 -14.42 14.21
N SER A 75 -12.28 -14.08 14.76
CA SER A 75 -12.38 -13.50 16.12
C SER A 75 -13.49 -14.13 16.96
N HIS A 76 -13.31 -15.40 17.27
CA HIS A 76 -13.81 -16.01 18.50
C HIS A 76 -13.02 -17.28 18.78
N LEU A 77 -11.81 -17.14 19.34
CA LEU A 77 -11.26 -17.96 20.42
C LEU A 77 -10.14 -17.18 21.12
#